data_AF-A0A5C7AZZ2-F1
#
_entry.id   AF-A0A5C7AZZ2-F1
#
_cell.length_a   1.000
_cell.length_b   1.000
_cell.length_c   1.000
_cell.angle_alpha   90.00
_cell.angle_beta   90.00
_cell.angle_gamma   90.00
#
_symmetry.space_group_name_H-M   'P 1'
#
loop_
_entity.id
_entity.type
_entity.pdbx_description
1 polymer ?
#
loop_
_entity_poly.entity_id
_entity_poly.type
_entity_poly.pdbx_seq_one_letter_code
_entity_poly.pdbx_strand_id
1 'polypeptide(L)'
;MSKDLGKKEEELEQTLARQLELFKAESEDWLKIGGVVIVGGLIALAIVKTRGKRKDRKTEEALAVLEREGLLTKDIEKKLTERSSHSTFWPSIGQRLLILGLAFAKEKFLPNLFTAETEDAKVEEEGY
;
A
#
# COMPACT_ATOMS: atom_id res chain seq x y z
N MET A 1 -34.50 -31.85 7.91
CA MET A 1 -33.16 -31.87 7.28
C MET A 1 -33.11 -31.03 6.01
N SER A 2 -33.76 -31.41 4.90
CA SER A 2 -33.72 -30.59 3.66
C SER A 2 -34.42 -29.23 3.77
N LYS A 3 -35.52 -29.15 4.54
CA LYS A 3 -36.23 -27.88 4.80
C LYS A 3 -35.47 -26.93 5.74
N ASP A 4 -34.64 -27.45 6.65
CA ASP A 4 -33.86 -26.64 7.58
C ASP A 4 -32.60 -26.08 6.91
N LEU A 5 -32.08 -26.78 5.91
CA LEU A 5 -30.95 -26.33 5.10
C LEU A 5 -31.33 -25.17 4.18
N GLY A 6 -32.47 -25.26 3.48
CA GLY A 6 -32.96 -24.18 2.62
C GLY A 6 -33.27 -22.88 3.38
N LYS A 7 -33.82 -22.99 4.60
CA LYS A 7 -34.03 -21.81 5.47
C LYS A 7 -32.73 -21.17 5.91
N LYS A 8 -31.71 -21.97 6.23
CA LYS A 8 -30.37 -21.45 6.56
C LYS A 8 -29.72 -20.79 5.35
N GLU A 9 -29.91 -21.33 4.16
CA GLU A 9 -29.43 -20.71 2.92
C GLU A 9 -30.09 -19.34 2.67
N GLU A 10 -31.42 -19.25 2.79
CA GLU A 10 -32.15 -17.98 2.65
C GLU A 10 -31.74 -16.95 3.73
N GLU A 11 -31.57 -17.39 4.98
CA GLU A 11 -31.09 -16.52 6.07
C GLU A 11 -29.64 -16.07 5.84
N LEU A 12 -28.79 -16.94 5.29
CA LEU A 12 -27.42 -16.59 4.92
C LEU A 12 -27.40 -15.58 3.77
N GLU A 13 -28.18 -15.79 2.71
CA GLU A 13 -28.28 -14.87 1.58
C GLU A 13 -28.83 -13.51 2.00
N GLN A 14 -29.84 -13.49 2.86
CA GLN A 14 -30.41 -12.26 3.39
C GLN A 14 -29.41 -11.51 4.28
N THR A 15 -28.62 -12.23 5.07
CA THR A 15 -27.56 -11.65 5.89
C THR A 15 -26.40 -11.12 5.05
N LEU A 16 -26.00 -11.85 4.00
CA LEU A 16 -25.00 -11.41 3.04
C LEU A 16 -25.47 -10.16 2.29
N ALA A 17 -26.72 -10.14 1.83
CA ALA A 17 -27.31 -8.99 1.16
C ALA A 17 -27.29 -7.76 2.07
N ARG A 18 -27.67 -7.89 3.35
CA ARG A 18 -27.59 -6.80 4.34
C ARG A 18 -26.16 -6.32 4.58
N GLN A 19 -25.20 -7.24 4.73
CA GLN A 19 -23.79 -6.87 4.92
C GLN A 19 -23.24 -6.15 3.70
N LEU A 20 -23.64 -6.55 2.49
CA LEU A 20 -23.23 -5.92 1.24
C LEU A 20 -23.89 -4.56 1.05
N GLU A 21 -25.14 -4.39 1.48
CA GLU A 21 -25.87 -3.13 1.42
C GLU A 21 -25.31 -2.09 2.40
N LEU A 22 -24.98 -2.51 3.64
CA LEU A 22 -24.28 -1.68 4.62
C LEU A 22 -22.87 -1.32 4.14
N PHE A 23 -22.12 -2.30 3.63
CA PHE A 23 -20.80 -2.04 3.04
C PHE A 23 -20.90 -1.07 1.87
N LYS A 24 -21.95 -1.16 1.04
CA LYS A 24 -22.16 -0.27 -0.09
C LYS A 24 -22.55 1.15 0.34
N ALA A 25 -23.34 1.28 1.41
CA ALA A 25 -23.65 2.56 2.04
C ALA A 25 -22.40 3.22 2.66
N GLU A 26 -21.57 2.46 3.36
CA GLU A 26 -20.28 2.95 3.88
C GLU A 26 -19.22 3.13 2.78
N SER A 27 -19.34 2.43 1.66
CA SER A 27 -18.37 2.47 0.57
C SER A 27 -18.33 3.82 -0.11
N GLU A 28 -19.34 4.67 -0.02
CA GLU A 28 -19.35 5.97 -0.71
C GLU A 28 -18.22 6.89 -0.21
N ASP A 29 -17.84 6.79 1.06
CA ASP A 29 -16.71 7.52 1.64
C ASP A 29 -15.38 6.74 1.52
N TRP A 30 -15.42 5.41 1.63
CA TRP A 30 -14.25 4.56 1.37
C TRP A 30 -13.82 4.56 -0.10
N LEU A 31 -14.73 4.83 -1.05
CA LEU A 31 -14.41 4.92 -2.48
C LEU A 31 -13.59 6.17 -2.78
N LYS A 32 -13.86 7.29 -2.08
CA LYS A 32 -13.06 8.52 -2.17
C LYS A 32 -11.66 8.29 -1.60
N ILE A 33 -11.57 7.67 -0.42
CA ILE A 33 -10.29 7.37 0.25
C ILE A 33 -9.50 6.31 -0.53
N GLY A 34 -10.17 5.25 -1.00
CA GLY A 34 -9.61 4.20 -1.84
C GLY A 34 -9.12 4.74 -3.19
N GLY A 35 -9.86 5.67 -3.79
CA GLY A 35 -9.44 6.39 -4.99
C GLY A 35 -8.13 7.17 -4.78
N VAL A 36 -8.00 7.89 -3.66
CA VAL A 36 -6.78 8.64 -3.32
C VAL A 36 -5.57 7.71 -3.14
N VAL A 37 -5.74 6.57 -2.47
CA VAL A 37 -4.66 5.58 -2.29
C VAL A 37 -4.20 5.00 -3.63
N ILE A 38 -5.14 4.66 -4.53
CA ILE A 38 -4.82 4.14 -5.86
C ILE A 38 -4.06 5.18 -6.68
N VAL A 39 -4.55 6.43 -6.73
CA VAL A 39 -3.88 7.52 -7.45
C VAL A 39 -2.49 7.78 -6.87
N GLY A 40 -2.35 7.82 -5.55
CA GLY A 40 -1.06 7.96 -4.86
C GLY A 40 -0.09 6.82 -5.19
N GLY A 41 -0.58 5.58 -5.22
CA GLY A 41 0.19 4.40 -5.61
C GLY A 41 0.67 4.45 -7.05
N LEU A 42 -0.18 4.88 -7.99
CA LEU A 42 0.18 5.06 -9.39
C LEU A 42 1.24 6.16 -9.59
N ILE A 43 1.13 7.27 -8.87
CA ILE A 43 2.13 8.36 -8.89
C ILE A 43 3.47 7.84 -8.36
N ALA A 44 3.47 7.17 -7.21
CA ALA A 44 4.70 6.61 -6.63
C ALA A 44 5.36 5.60 -7.58
N LEU A 45 4.57 4.71 -8.21
CA LEU A 45 5.06 3.75 -9.19
C LEU A 45 5.68 4.45 -10.41
N ALA A 46 5.03 5.50 -10.93
CA ALA A 46 5.55 6.28 -12.06
C ALA A 46 6.89 6.96 -11.72
N ILE A 47 7.04 7.53 -10.52
CA ILE A 47 8.29 8.13 -10.05
C ILE A 47 9.41 7.09 -9.97
N VAL A 48 9.14 5.93 -9.36
CA VAL A 48 10.14 4.86 -9.23
C VAL A 48 10.57 4.33 -10.60
N LYS A 49 9.62 4.11 -11.51
CA LYS A 49 9.88 3.61 -12.88
C LYS A 49 10.68 4.61 -13.71
N THR A 50 10.39 5.90 -13.62
CA THR A 50 11.12 6.95 -14.35
C THR A 50 12.53 7.16 -13.81
N ARG A 51 12.72 7.06 -12.48
CA ARG A 51 14.04 7.16 -11.85
C ARG A 51 14.98 6.00 -12.27
N GLY A 52 14.46 4.79 -12.44
CA GLY A 52 15.23 3.66 -12.98
C GLY A 52 15.76 3.94 -14.39
N LYS A 53 14.90 4.38 -15.30
CA LYS A 53 15.28 4.72 -16.69
C LYS A 53 16.36 5.81 -16.79
N ARG A 54 16.33 6.80 -15.89
CA ARG A 54 17.36 7.87 -15.86
C ARG A 54 18.72 7.33 -15.41
N LYS A 55 18.75 6.31 -14.55
CA LYS A 55 20.01 5.69 -14.10
C LYS A 55 20.64 4.91 -15.27
N ASP A 56 19.85 4.15 -16.01
CA ASP A 56 20.34 3.35 -17.12
C ASP A 56 20.90 4.23 -18.26
N ARG A 57 20.22 5.33 -18.62
CA ARG A 57 20.75 6.29 -19.62
C ARG A 57 22.09 6.91 -19.24
N LYS A 58 22.29 7.24 -17.98
CA LYS A 58 23.58 7.80 -17.51
C LYS A 58 24.70 6.78 -17.58
N THR A 59 24.40 5.51 -17.32
CA THR A 59 25.36 4.42 -17.49
C THR A 59 25.71 4.21 -18.96
N GLU A 60 24.71 4.23 -19.85
CA GLU A 60 24.93 4.16 -21.31
C GLU A 60 25.78 5.33 -21.84
N GLU A 61 25.51 6.55 -21.40
CA GLU A 61 26.29 7.74 -21.77
C GLU A 61 27.75 7.63 -21.29
N ALA A 62 27.98 7.14 -20.07
CA ALA A 62 29.32 6.94 -19.53
C ALA A 62 30.10 5.87 -20.33
N LEU A 63 29.45 4.77 -20.71
CA LEU A 63 30.05 3.72 -21.54
C LEU A 63 30.43 4.25 -22.92
N ALA A 64 29.56 5.05 -23.55
CA ALA A 64 29.82 5.64 -24.87
C ALA A 64 31.00 6.63 -24.87
N VAL A 65 31.17 7.41 -23.80
CA VAL A 65 32.33 8.31 -23.65
C VAL A 65 33.62 7.53 -23.44
N LEU A 66 33.61 6.51 -22.58
CA LEU A 66 34.76 5.64 -22.33
C LEU A 66 35.21 4.87 -23.59
N GLU A 67 34.26 4.44 -24.43
CA GLU A 67 34.55 3.78 -25.71
C GLU A 67 35.20 4.76 -26.70
N ARG A 68 34.64 5.97 -26.80
CA ARG A 68 35.16 7.03 -27.68
C ARG A 68 36.60 7.45 -27.32
N GLU A 69 36.94 7.43 -26.04
CA GLU A 69 38.28 7.76 -25.53
C GLU A 69 39.24 6.55 -25.50
N GLY A 70 38.78 5.36 -25.87
CA GLY A 70 39.59 4.14 -25.86
C GLY A 70 39.94 3.62 -24.46
N LEU A 71 39.23 4.10 -23.44
CA LEU A 71 39.43 3.75 -22.02
C LEU A 71 38.49 2.65 -21.54
N LEU A 72 37.58 2.19 -22.40
CA LEU A 72 36.63 1.13 -22.10
C LEU A 72 37.35 -0.23 -22.00
N THR A 73 37.55 -0.69 -20.77
CA THR A 73 38.01 -2.05 -20.48
C THR A 73 36.85 -2.92 -20.00
N LYS A 74 36.92 -4.23 -20.26
CA LYS A 74 35.87 -5.20 -19.85
C LYS A 74 35.60 -5.16 -18.33
N ASP A 75 36.61 -4.85 -17.53
CA ASP A 75 36.48 -4.72 -16.07
C ASP A 75 35.71 -3.44 -15.67
N ILE A 76 35.92 -2.33 -16.37
CA ILE A 76 35.19 -1.07 -16.14
C ILE A 76 33.74 -1.19 -16.61
N GLU A 77 33.53 -1.79 -17.79
CA GLU A 77 32.20 -2.10 -18.31
C GLU A 77 31.40 -2.93 -17.31
N LYS A 78 32.00 -4.01 -16.79
CA LYS A 78 31.37 -4.87 -15.79
C LYS A 78 31.08 -4.13 -14.48
N LYS A 79 31.98 -3.28 -14.00
CA LYS A 79 31.76 -2.49 -12.77
C LYS A 79 30.68 -1.40 -12.91
N LEU A 80 30.50 -0.83 -14.10
CA LEU A 80 29.48 0.19 -14.37
C LEU A 80 28.09 -0.41 -14.61
N THR A 81 28.04 -1.63 -15.15
CA THR A 81 26.80 -2.37 -15.41
C THR A 81 26.37 -3.26 -14.23
N GLU A 82 27.29 -3.76 -13.42
CA GLU A 82 26.95 -4.48 -12.20
C GLU A 82 26.22 -3.55 -11.23
N ARG A 83 24.99 -3.95 -10.87
CA ARG A 83 24.22 -3.29 -9.83
C ARG A 83 25.02 -3.41 -8.53
N SER A 84 25.63 -2.30 -8.10
CA SER A 84 26.40 -2.18 -6.86
C SER A 84 25.74 -2.97 -5.71
N SER A 85 26.28 -4.16 -5.44
CA SER A 85 25.89 -5.01 -4.33
C SER A 85 26.49 -4.41 -3.07
N HIS A 86 25.81 -3.43 -2.48
CA HIS A 86 26.24 -2.93 -1.19
C HIS A 86 25.05 -2.72 -0.26
N SER A 87 25.08 -3.48 0.83
CA SER A 87 24.29 -3.37 2.06
C SER A 87 22.80 -3.71 1.98
N THR A 88 22.53 -5.02 2.04
CA THR A 88 21.22 -5.60 2.43
C THR A 88 20.92 -5.41 3.94
N PHE A 89 21.84 -4.80 4.71
CA PHE A 89 21.73 -4.69 6.17
C PHE A 89 20.80 -3.56 6.64
N TRP A 90 20.34 -2.70 5.73
CA TRP A 90 19.37 -1.65 6.05
C TRP A 90 18.04 -1.94 5.35
N PRO A 91 16.90 -1.95 6.09
CA PRO A 91 15.61 -2.15 5.47
C PRO A 91 15.37 -1.06 4.43
N SER A 92 14.77 -1.44 3.31
CA SER A 92 14.49 -0.53 2.21
C SER A 92 13.62 0.64 2.68
N ILE A 93 13.69 1.78 1.98
CA ILE A 93 12.87 2.95 2.33
C ILE A 93 11.37 2.60 2.37
N GLY A 94 10.92 1.68 1.51
CA GLY A 94 9.55 1.18 1.49
C GLY A 94 9.19 0.35 2.72
N GLN A 95 10.09 -0.54 3.17
CA GLN A 95 9.89 -1.31 4.41
C GLN A 95 9.78 -0.39 5.63
N ARG A 96 10.57 0.69 5.68
CA ARG A 96 10.48 1.69 6.77
C ARG A 96 9.16 2.45 6.74
N LEU A 97 8.74 2.91 5.56
CA LEU A 97 7.48 3.63 5.40
C LEU A 97 6.29 2.73 5.73
N LEU A 98 6.36 1.44 5.41
CA LEU A 98 5.34 0.46 5.80
C LEU A 98 5.28 0.31 7.31
N ILE A 99 6.42 0.10 7.98
CA ILE A 99 6.47 -0.02 9.45
C ILE A 99 5.97 1.26 10.12
N LEU A 100 6.41 2.43 9.64
CA LEU A 100 5.98 3.73 10.15
C LEU A 100 4.48 3.95 9.93
N GLY A 101 3.99 3.64 8.74
CA GLY A 101 2.57 3.73 8.40
C GLY A 101 1.71 2.80 9.26
N LEU A 102 2.19 1.57 9.50
CA LEU A 102 1.51 0.61 10.38
C LEU A 102 1.53 1.06 11.85
N ALA A 103 2.64 1.62 12.32
CA ALA A 103 2.75 2.20 13.66
C ALA A 103 1.82 3.41 13.83
N PHE A 104 1.79 4.32 12.84
CA PHE A 104 0.90 5.47 12.83
C PHE A 104 -0.58 5.06 12.77
N ALA A 105 -0.91 4.08 11.93
CA ALA A 105 -2.27 3.55 11.86
C ALA A 105 -2.67 2.88 13.18
N LYS A 106 -1.76 2.11 13.78
CA LYS A 106 -1.95 1.55 15.11
C LYS A 106 -2.25 2.65 16.14
N GLU A 107 -1.45 3.70 16.19
CA GLU A 107 -1.61 4.78 17.16
C GLU A 107 -2.89 5.60 16.92
N LYS A 108 -3.30 5.82 15.67
CA LYS A 108 -4.43 6.71 15.37
C LYS A 108 -5.77 5.99 15.31
N PHE A 109 -5.80 4.73 14.88
CA PHE A 109 -7.04 3.98 14.68
C PHE A 109 -7.29 2.91 15.75
N LEU A 110 -6.27 2.27 16.35
CA LEU A 110 -6.55 1.31 17.43
C LEU A 110 -7.18 1.92 18.69
N PRO A 111 -6.76 3.08 19.23
CA PRO A 111 -7.42 3.62 20.42
C PRO A 111 -8.89 3.90 20.14
N ASN A 112 -9.22 4.44 18.96
CA ASN A 112 -10.59 4.73 18.55
C ASN A 112 -11.44 3.47 18.30
N LEU A 113 -10.84 2.34 17.93
CA LEU A 113 -11.57 1.07 17.74
C LEU A 113 -11.98 0.42 19.07
N PHE A 114 -11.23 0.66 20.15
CA PHE A 114 -11.57 0.14 21.49
C PHE A 114 -12.30 1.16 22.37
N THR A 115 -12.31 2.45 22.02
CA THR A 115 -13.15 3.47 22.68
C THR A 115 -14.49 3.71 21.98
N ALA A 116 -14.64 3.39 20.68
CA ALA A 116 -15.92 3.52 19.98
C ALA A 116 -17.04 2.66 20.57
N GLU A 117 -16.73 1.54 21.25
CA GLU A 117 -17.76 0.77 21.98
C GLU A 117 -18.23 1.46 23.28
N THR A 118 -17.58 2.53 23.74
CA THR A 118 -17.88 3.18 25.02
C THR A 118 -18.55 4.54 24.94
N GLU A 119 -18.63 5.16 23.75
CA GLU A 119 -19.29 6.47 23.60
C GLU A 119 -20.81 6.38 23.40
N ASP A 120 -21.33 5.22 22.96
CA ASP A 120 -22.78 4.99 22.86
C ASP A 120 -23.46 4.75 24.22
N ALA A 121 -22.70 4.63 25.31
CA ALA A 121 -23.21 4.36 26.66
C ALA A 121 -23.31 5.60 27.58
N LYS A 122 -23.04 6.82 27.09
CA LYS A 122 -23.01 8.03 27.94
C LYS A 122 -24.05 9.11 27.61
N VAL A 123 -24.99 8.85 26.70
CA VAL A 123 -26.02 9.84 26.32
C VAL A 123 -27.37 9.62 27.04
N GLU A 124 -27.54 8.57 27.86
CA GLU A 124 -28.85 8.28 28.51
C GLU A 124 -29.00 8.72 29.98
N GLU A 125 -28.02 9.32 30.66
CA GLU A 125 -28.14 9.68 32.09
C GLU A 125 -28.19 11.19 32.43
N GLU A 126 -28.51 12.07 31.48
CA GLU A 126 -28.88 13.46 31.82
C GLU A 126 -30.27 13.81 31.26
N GLY A 127 -31.29 13.24 31.88
CA GLY A 127 -32.67 13.61 31.62
C GLY A 127 -33.63 12.95 32.58
N TYR A 128 -33.66 13.41 33.84
CA TYR A 128 -34.86 13.61 34.67
C TYR A 128 -34.52 14.40 35.93
#